data_AF-A0A1V6CAY4-F1
#
_entry.id   AF-A0A1V6CAY4-F1
#
_cell.length_a   1.000
_cell.length_b   1.000
_cell.length_c   1.000
_cell.angle_alpha   90.00
_cell.angle_beta   90.00
_cell.angle_gamma   90.00
#
_symmetry.space_group_name_H-M   'P 1'
#
loop_
_entity.id
_entity.type
_entity.pdbx_description
1 polymer ?
#
loop_
_entity_poly.entity_id
_entity_poly.type
_entity_poly.pdbx_seq_one_letter_code
_entity_poly.pdbx_strand_id
1 'polypeptide(L)'
;MEKSKRILRWLAGKSRLFIMTSMFLLGLFAFPLPQAQASKEEMYVILNMLVEKGYITQDESKEILSAIDNIDKKQKEDTSKNIVKASVAENLNISGYIQGRYNAYEFSGTTDEFTTKRAVIGLSGKVVDNVLFKAEIDTAKDNKLLNDAWIKLTYLPKANITVGQFKIPYSEEYLTSSSAIDTIERSLPVDSMATEFDRGIMVDANLFEKRFYYGVALVNGTGKNTSDDNSSKDVIGRIVLTPFANEKDSALSGLKFGLNYQTGTQNKYTNRTRGYDRTRYGALVKYEIKNFKIQTEYLKQDYNHNPDATKPDAEIESNGWYALMTYTFPMRNGMNIQPVLKYETYDPDNNVETNTQSITTFGVNWNINKATKFSTNYRWRNDDRGGKTATNMNEWFSQLQIKF
;
A
#
# COMPACT_ATOMS: atom_id res chain seq x y z
N MET A 1 -44.24 38.11 -74.12
CA MET A 1 -43.70 38.40 -72.76
C MET A 1 -44.81 38.73 -71.73
N GLU A 2 -46.03 38.19 -71.89
CA GLU A 2 -47.12 38.36 -70.89
C GLU A 2 -47.88 37.05 -70.59
N LYS A 3 -47.50 35.93 -71.22
CA LYS A 3 -48.07 34.59 -70.94
C LYS A 3 -47.23 33.73 -69.97
N SER A 4 -46.00 34.12 -69.60
CA SER A 4 -45.18 33.44 -68.59
C SER A 4 -45.37 33.96 -67.15
N LYS A 5 -46.09 35.09 -66.96
CA LYS A 5 -46.36 35.67 -65.63
C LYS A 5 -47.66 35.17 -64.96
N ARG A 6 -48.52 34.41 -65.66
CA ARG A 6 -49.73 33.78 -65.06
C ARG A 6 -49.51 32.37 -64.51
N ILE A 7 -48.44 31.67 -64.91
CA ILE A 7 -48.10 30.34 -64.35
C ILE A 7 -47.36 30.48 -63.01
N LEU A 8 -46.59 31.56 -62.82
CA LEU A 8 -45.88 31.85 -61.57
C LEU A 8 -46.76 32.45 -60.44
N ARG A 9 -48.00 32.86 -60.72
CA ARG A 9 -48.96 33.28 -59.67
C ARG A 9 -49.91 32.17 -59.22
N TRP A 10 -49.95 31.02 -59.91
CA TRP A 10 -50.71 29.85 -59.46
C TRP A 10 -49.91 28.92 -58.53
N LEU A 11 -48.57 28.95 -58.61
CA LEU A 11 -47.69 28.18 -57.72
C LEU A 11 -47.29 28.92 -56.41
N ALA A 12 -47.67 30.19 -56.25
CA ALA A 12 -47.38 30.98 -55.05
C ALA A 12 -48.47 30.88 -53.94
N GLY A 13 -49.49 30.04 -54.09
CA GLY A 13 -50.63 29.95 -53.17
C GLY A 13 -50.77 28.65 -52.36
N LYS A 14 -49.89 27.65 -52.53
CA LYS A 14 -50.04 26.32 -51.88
C LYS A 14 -48.76 25.69 -51.31
N SER A 15 -47.73 26.47 -51.01
CA SER A 15 -46.50 25.98 -50.35
C SER A 15 -46.29 26.54 -48.94
N ARG A 16 -47.39 26.74 -48.19
CA ARG A 16 -47.36 27.02 -46.74
C ARG A 16 -47.78 25.82 -45.87
N LEU A 17 -47.92 24.61 -46.43
CA LEU A 17 -48.40 23.44 -45.67
C LEU A 17 -47.50 22.19 -45.73
N PHE A 18 -46.23 22.30 -46.13
CA PHE A 18 -45.32 21.12 -46.13
C PHE A 18 -43.87 21.40 -45.75
N ILE A 19 -43.59 22.54 -45.12
CA ILE A 19 -42.27 22.87 -44.55
C ILE A 19 -42.47 23.28 -43.09
N MET A 20 -42.86 22.33 -42.24
CA MET A 20 -42.76 22.46 -40.78
C MET A 20 -42.58 21.09 -40.08
N THR A 21 -42.05 20.10 -40.79
CA THR A 21 -41.96 18.71 -40.29
C THR A 21 -40.61 18.02 -40.52
N SER A 22 -39.52 18.74 -40.82
CA SER A 22 -38.22 18.07 -40.97
C SER A 22 -36.96 18.93 -40.75
N MET A 23 -36.99 19.96 -39.89
CA MET A 23 -35.79 20.71 -39.51
C MET A 23 -35.82 21.23 -38.06
N PHE A 24 -36.11 20.34 -37.11
CA PHE A 24 -35.68 20.51 -35.71
C PHE A 24 -35.38 19.13 -35.09
N LEU A 25 -34.56 18.35 -35.82
CA LEU A 25 -33.70 17.33 -35.23
C LEU A 25 -32.30 17.94 -35.15
N LEU A 26 -31.64 17.78 -33.99
CA LEU A 26 -30.34 18.34 -33.58
C LEU A 26 -30.41 19.70 -32.89
N GLY A 27 -30.69 19.67 -31.59
CA GLY A 27 -30.37 20.78 -30.70
C GLY A 27 -31.33 20.99 -29.55
N LEU A 28 -31.51 19.99 -28.68
CA LEU A 28 -31.91 20.20 -27.28
C LEU A 28 -31.49 18.98 -26.46
N PHE A 29 -30.38 19.17 -25.74
CA PHE A 29 -30.07 18.64 -24.42
C PHE A 29 -31.24 17.87 -23.77
N ALA A 30 -31.05 16.59 -23.45
CA ALA A 30 -30.53 16.23 -22.13
C ALA A 30 -31.29 16.95 -20.98
N PHE A 31 -32.60 16.77 -20.93
CA PHE A 31 -33.27 16.74 -19.64
C PHE A 31 -33.51 15.26 -19.32
N PRO A 32 -33.10 14.76 -18.13
CA PRO A 32 -33.71 13.55 -17.64
C PRO A 32 -35.21 13.87 -17.55
N LEU A 33 -36.04 13.19 -18.34
CA LEU A 33 -37.45 13.09 -17.98
C LEU A 33 -37.44 12.61 -16.53
N PRO A 34 -38.02 13.37 -15.58
CA PRO A 34 -38.34 12.76 -14.32
C PRO A 34 -39.31 11.64 -14.69
N GLN A 35 -38.87 10.38 -14.62
CA GLN A 35 -39.82 9.31 -14.46
C GLN A 35 -40.62 9.72 -13.24
N ALA A 36 -41.87 10.13 -13.45
CA ALA A 36 -42.82 10.38 -12.38
C ALA A 36 -43.09 9.00 -11.76
N GLN A 37 -42.18 8.58 -10.90
CA GLN A 37 -42.39 7.44 -10.04
C GLN A 37 -43.36 7.96 -8.99
N ALA A 38 -44.63 7.54 -9.11
CA ALA A 38 -45.62 7.81 -8.10
C ALA A 38 -45.02 7.43 -6.75
N SER A 39 -45.08 8.35 -5.79
CA SER A 39 -44.61 8.09 -4.45
C SER A 39 -45.32 6.84 -3.91
N LYS A 40 -44.64 6.10 -3.03
CA LYS A 40 -45.21 4.87 -2.45
C LYS A 40 -46.60 5.14 -1.85
N GLU A 41 -46.77 6.33 -1.27
CA GLU A 41 -48.03 6.86 -0.73
C GLU A 41 -49.13 7.07 -1.79
N GLU A 42 -48.82 7.70 -2.92
CA GLU A 42 -49.79 7.86 -4.03
C GLU A 42 -50.22 6.49 -4.59
N MET A 43 -49.30 5.53 -4.60
CA MET A 43 -49.61 4.18 -5.06
C MET A 43 -50.51 3.41 -4.09
N TYR A 44 -50.28 3.55 -2.78
CA TYR A 44 -51.19 3.00 -1.76
C TYR A 44 -52.61 3.58 -1.90
N VAL A 45 -52.74 4.87 -2.18
CA VAL A 45 -54.03 5.53 -2.38
C VAL A 45 -54.75 4.95 -3.60
N ILE A 46 -54.04 4.79 -4.73
CA ILE A 46 -54.62 4.22 -5.96
C ILE A 46 -55.05 2.77 -5.75
N LEU A 47 -54.21 1.94 -5.12
CA LEU A 47 -54.52 0.53 -4.86
C LEU A 47 -55.72 0.38 -3.92
N ASN A 48 -55.80 1.20 -2.86
CA ASN A 48 -56.96 1.21 -1.97
C ASN A 48 -58.25 1.60 -2.71
N MET A 49 -58.20 2.61 -3.60
CA MET A 49 -59.36 2.98 -4.42
C MET A 49 -59.78 1.87 -5.38
N LEU A 50 -58.84 1.10 -5.93
CA LEU A 50 -59.14 -0.03 -6.81
C LEU A 50 -59.76 -1.20 -6.06
N VAL A 51 -59.32 -1.43 -4.81
CA VAL A 51 -59.94 -2.40 -3.91
C VAL A 51 -61.36 -1.96 -3.52
N GLU A 52 -61.55 -0.69 -3.12
CA GLU A 52 -62.86 -0.14 -2.76
C GLU A 52 -63.88 -0.22 -3.89
N LYS A 53 -63.43 -0.03 -5.14
CA LYS A 53 -64.27 -0.15 -6.34
C LYS A 53 -64.47 -1.60 -6.81
N GLY A 54 -63.86 -2.57 -6.13
CA GLY A 54 -63.99 -4.00 -6.43
C GLY A 54 -63.28 -4.47 -7.71
N TYR A 55 -62.34 -3.66 -8.24
CA TYR A 55 -61.58 -4.04 -9.43
C TYR A 55 -60.46 -5.04 -9.13
N ILE A 56 -59.96 -5.06 -7.89
CA ILE A 56 -58.95 -6.01 -7.38
C ILE A 56 -59.27 -6.39 -5.93
N THR A 57 -58.72 -7.51 -5.47
CA THR A 57 -58.83 -7.98 -4.08
C THR A 57 -57.75 -7.38 -3.18
N GLN A 58 -57.96 -7.46 -1.86
CA GLN A 58 -56.96 -7.06 -0.87
C GLN A 58 -55.66 -7.88 -0.97
N ASP A 59 -55.75 -9.16 -1.33
CA ASP A 59 -54.59 -10.03 -1.47
C ASP A 59 -53.78 -9.71 -2.74
N GLU A 60 -54.46 -9.46 -3.87
CA GLU A 60 -53.81 -8.98 -5.10
C GLU A 60 -53.13 -7.62 -4.89
N SER A 61 -53.75 -6.70 -4.13
CA SER A 61 -53.12 -5.43 -3.77
C SER A 61 -51.82 -5.63 -2.97
N LYS A 62 -51.79 -6.58 -2.02
CA LYS A 62 -50.59 -6.91 -1.25
C LYS A 62 -49.50 -7.53 -2.12
N GLU A 63 -49.87 -8.43 -3.03
CA GLU A 63 -48.92 -9.04 -3.97
C GLU A 63 -48.27 -7.99 -4.87
N ILE A 64 -49.05 -7.06 -5.43
CA ILE A 64 -48.55 -5.97 -6.27
C ILE A 64 -47.57 -5.08 -5.49
N LEU A 65 -47.90 -4.69 -4.25
CA LEU A 65 -47.01 -3.93 -3.39
C LEU A 65 -45.70 -4.67 -3.11
N SER A 66 -45.78 -5.98 -2.84
CA SER A 66 -44.60 -6.81 -2.58
C SER A 66 -43.70 -6.96 -3.82
N ALA A 67 -44.30 -7.07 -5.01
CA ALA A 67 -43.58 -7.15 -6.27
C ALA A 67 -42.81 -5.85 -6.56
N ILE A 68 -43.42 -4.71 -6.25
CA ILE A 68 -42.81 -3.39 -6.46
C ILE A 68 -41.70 -3.13 -5.46
N ASP A 69 -41.88 -3.50 -4.19
CA ASP A 69 -40.80 -3.45 -3.20
C ASP A 69 -39.60 -4.32 -3.62
N ASN A 70 -39.84 -5.46 -4.27
CA ASN A 70 -38.78 -6.30 -4.84
C ASN A 70 -38.12 -5.66 -6.07
N ILE A 71 -38.88 -5.00 -6.94
CA ILE A 71 -38.34 -4.28 -8.12
C ILE A 71 -37.48 -3.10 -7.66
N ASP A 72 -37.94 -2.29 -6.70
CA ASP A 72 -37.20 -1.15 -6.16
C ASP A 72 -35.91 -1.59 -5.45
N LYS A 73 -35.96 -2.68 -4.67
CA LYS A 73 -34.75 -3.27 -4.07
C LYS A 73 -33.76 -3.71 -5.14
N LYS A 74 -34.23 -4.43 -6.17
CA LYS A 74 -33.39 -4.90 -7.27
C LYS A 74 -32.78 -3.75 -8.07
N GLN A 75 -33.54 -2.70 -8.35
CA GLN A 75 -33.04 -1.50 -9.01
C GLN A 75 -31.98 -0.78 -8.16
N LYS A 76 -32.24 -0.58 -6.86
CA LYS A 76 -31.25 0.03 -5.95
C LYS A 76 -29.96 -0.80 -5.86
N GLU A 77 -30.08 -2.12 -5.82
CA GLU A 77 -28.93 -3.02 -5.85
C GLU A 77 -28.16 -2.92 -7.17
N ASP A 78 -28.84 -2.92 -8.32
CA ASP A 78 -28.23 -2.84 -9.63
C ASP A 78 -27.54 -1.48 -9.86
N THR A 79 -28.18 -0.38 -9.45
CA THR A 79 -27.56 0.95 -9.46
C THR A 79 -26.32 0.98 -8.56
N SER A 80 -26.39 0.44 -7.35
CA SER A 80 -25.25 0.39 -6.43
C SER A 80 -24.10 -0.46 -7.00
N LYS A 81 -24.40 -1.63 -7.58
CA LYS A 81 -23.42 -2.50 -8.25
C LYS A 81 -22.76 -1.79 -9.44
N ASN A 82 -23.53 -1.04 -10.23
CA ASN A 82 -23.00 -0.30 -11.38
C ASN A 82 -22.12 0.87 -10.95
N ILE A 83 -22.49 1.60 -9.91
CA ILE A 83 -21.65 2.67 -9.32
C ILE A 83 -20.33 2.10 -8.81
N VAL A 84 -20.37 0.99 -8.07
CA VAL A 84 -19.15 0.32 -7.58
C VAL A 84 -18.28 -0.15 -8.74
N LYS A 85 -18.85 -0.78 -9.77
CA LYS A 85 -18.10 -1.23 -10.95
C LYS A 85 -17.42 -0.06 -11.68
N ALA A 86 -18.15 1.02 -11.92
CA ALA A 86 -17.61 2.21 -12.57
C ALA A 86 -16.49 2.86 -11.72
N SER A 87 -16.74 3.05 -10.42
CA SER A 87 -15.76 3.60 -9.46
C SER A 87 -14.48 2.76 -9.38
N VAL A 88 -14.61 1.42 -9.28
CA VAL A 88 -13.45 0.52 -9.30
C VAL A 88 -12.70 0.64 -10.62
N ALA A 89 -13.39 0.62 -11.76
CA ALA A 89 -12.75 0.68 -13.07
C ALA A 89 -12.01 2.01 -13.31
N GLU A 90 -12.59 3.14 -12.87
CA GLU A 90 -11.98 4.47 -13.00
C GLU A 90 -10.80 4.69 -12.06
N ASN A 91 -10.81 4.06 -10.87
CA ASN A 91 -9.79 4.25 -9.84
C ASN A 91 -8.79 3.08 -9.72
N LEU A 92 -8.83 2.11 -10.64
CA LEU A 92 -7.93 0.97 -10.64
C LEU A 92 -6.54 1.41 -11.13
N ASN A 93 -5.55 1.24 -10.26
CA ASN A 93 -4.15 1.43 -10.57
C ASN A 93 -3.46 0.07 -10.62
N ILE A 94 -2.88 -0.23 -11.77
CA ILE A 94 -1.93 -1.33 -11.94
C ILE A 94 -0.54 -0.75 -11.74
N SER A 95 0.27 -1.37 -10.91
CA SER A 95 1.66 -0.96 -10.72
C SER A 95 2.55 -2.17 -10.48
N GLY A 96 3.83 -2.03 -10.76
CA GLY A 96 4.77 -3.12 -10.53
C GLY A 96 6.21 -2.72 -10.76
N TYR A 97 7.10 -3.69 -10.56
CA TYR A 97 8.50 -3.55 -10.90
C TYR A 97 9.20 -4.90 -10.99
N ILE A 98 10.23 -4.96 -11.84
CA ILE A 98 11.10 -6.13 -11.97
C ILE A 98 12.53 -5.70 -11.60
N GLN A 99 13.24 -6.56 -10.86
CA GLN A 99 14.63 -6.37 -10.44
C GLN A 99 15.47 -7.57 -10.89
N GLY A 100 16.20 -7.40 -12.00
CA GLY A 100 17.24 -8.34 -12.43
C GLY A 100 18.58 -7.98 -11.80
N ARG A 101 19.35 -8.96 -11.33
CA ARG A 101 20.56 -8.72 -10.55
C ARG A 101 21.68 -9.70 -10.90
N TYR A 102 22.91 -9.21 -10.86
CA TYR A 102 24.13 -10.01 -10.77
C TYR A 102 24.69 -9.92 -9.35
N ASN A 103 24.99 -11.08 -8.77
CA ASN A 103 25.63 -11.21 -7.47
C ASN A 103 27.05 -11.74 -7.67
N ALA A 104 28.02 -11.05 -7.09
CA ALA A 104 29.39 -11.54 -6.96
C ALA A 104 29.78 -11.58 -5.48
N TYR A 105 30.41 -12.68 -5.07
CA TYR A 105 30.70 -12.96 -3.68
C TYR A 105 32.15 -13.34 -3.49
N GLU A 106 32.81 -12.78 -2.48
CA GLU A 106 34.16 -13.18 -2.07
C GLU A 106 34.13 -14.25 -0.96
N PHE A 107 32.98 -14.90 -0.74
CA PHE A 107 32.81 -15.99 0.21
C PHE A 107 33.38 -17.31 -0.31
N SER A 108 34.07 -18.05 0.55
CA SER A 108 34.42 -19.44 0.25
C SER A 108 33.15 -20.28 0.02
N GLY A 109 33.11 -21.03 -1.08
CA GLY A 109 32.01 -21.94 -1.41
C GLY A 109 30.75 -21.27 -1.97
N THR A 110 30.79 -19.97 -2.27
CA THR A 110 29.70 -19.27 -2.98
C THR A 110 30.09 -19.02 -4.43
N THR A 111 29.12 -19.01 -5.34
CA THR A 111 29.34 -18.75 -6.76
C THR A 111 28.58 -17.50 -7.17
N ASP A 112 29.17 -16.76 -8.10
CA ASP A 112 28.49 -15.64 -8.73
C ASP A 112 27.27 -16.11 -9.53
N GLU A 113 26.19 -15.32 -9.53
CA GLU A 113 24.95 -15.72 -10.18
C GLU A 113 24.13 -14.54 -10.69
N PHE A 114 23.36 -14.78 -11.75
CA PHE A 114 22.27 -13.91 -12.16
C PHE A 114 20.97 -14.35 -11.51
N THR A 115 20.25 -13.42 -10.89
CA THR A 115 18.99 -13.69 -10.19
C THR A 115 17.92 -12.69 -10.60
N THR A 116 16.66 -13.11 -10.49
CA THR A 116 15.52 -12.19 -10.43
C THR A 116 15.23 -11.94 -8.97
N LYS A 117 15.71 -10.82 -8.41
CA LYS A 117 15.56 -10.52 -6.97
C LYS A 117 14.08 -10.33 -6.59
N ARG A 118 13.32 -9.66 -7.45
CA ARG A 118 11.89 -9.38 -7.33
C ARG A 118 11.22 -9.25 -8.69
N ALA A 119 9.98 -9.70 -8.78
CA ALA A 119 9.07 -9.46 -9.90
C ALA A 119 7.69 -9.17 -9.31
N VAL A 120 7.43 -7.90 -9.02
CA VAL A 120 6.25 -7.47 -8.28
C VAL A 120 5.20 -6.91 -9.21
N ILE A 121 3.96 -7.34 -9.02
CA ILE A 121 2.78 -6.78 -9.67
C ILE A 121 1.69 -6.57 -8.62
N GLY A 122 1.00 -5.43 -8.71
CA GLY A 122 -0.05 -5.08 -7.77
C GLY A 122 -1.18 -4.28 -8.41
N LEU A 123 -2.35 -4.43 -7.79
CA LEU A 123 -3.57 -3.70 -8.06
C LEU A 123 -3.91 -2.89 -6.83
N SER A 124 -4.29 -1.63 -7.01
CA SER A 124 -4.79 -0.80 -5.93
C SER A 124 -5.81 0.19 -6.45
N GLY A 125 -6.70 0.66 -5.58
CA GLY A 125 -7.70 1.62 -6.00
C GLY A 125 -8.73 1.92 -4.93
N LYS A 126 -9.77 2.61 -5.34
CA LYS A 126 -10.96 2.88 -4.54
C LYS A 126 -12.11 2.01 -5.04
N VAL A 127 -12.80 1.36 -4.13
CA VAL A 127 -14.05 0.65 -4.44
C VAL A 127 -15.20 1.66 -4.51
N VAL A 128 -15.31 2.46 -3.45
CA VAL A 128 -16.16 3.65 -3.32
C VAL A 128 -15.37 4.70 -2.54
N ASP A 129 -15.95 5.88 -2.38
CA ASP A 129 -15.38 6.86 -1.47
C ASP A 129 -15.14 6.26 -0.08
N ASN A 130 -13.97 6.57 0.48
CA ASN A 130 -13.49 6.08 1.77
C ASN A 130 -13.20 4.56 1.89
N VAL A 131 -13.34 3.77 0.82
CA VAL A 131 -12.98 2.34 0.82
C VAL A 131 -11.90 2.07 -0.22
N LEU A 132 -10.68 1.85 0.25
CA LEU A 132 -9.51 1.58 -0.58
C LEU A 132 -9.12 0.11 -0.47
N PHE A 133 -8.47 -0.41 -1.52
CA PHE A 133 -7.89 -1.74 -1.49
C PHE A 133 -6.49 -1.75 -2.11
N LYS A 134 -5.69 -2.74 -1.73
CA LYS A 134 -4.44 -3.10 -2.41
C LYS A 134 -4.26 -4.62 -2.37
N ALA A 135 -3.83 -5.18 -3.49
CA ALA A 135 -3.34 -6.55 -3.61
C ALA A 135 -2.02 -6.53 -4.40
N GLU A 136 -0.95 -7.12 -3.87
CA GLU A 136 0.38 -7.13 -4.48
C GLU A 136 1.05 -8.49 -4.28
N ILE A 137 1.61 -9.06 -5.33
CA ILE A 137 2.37 -10.32 -5.30
C ILE A 137 3.79 -10.11 -5.84
N ASP A 138 4.75 -10.86 -5.30
CA ASP A 138 6.12 -10.99 -5.81
C ASP A 138 6.30 -12.38 -6.43
N THR A 139 6.26 -12.48 -7.75
CA THR A 139 6.32 -13.74 -8.50
C THR A 139 7.74 -14.30 -8.62
N ALA A 140 8.77 -13.60 -8.13
CA ALA A 140 10.13 -14.10 -8.09
C ALA A 140 10.43 -14.94 -6.83
N LYS A 141 9.44 -15.17 -5.95
CA LYS A 141 9.56 -16.03 -4.78
C LYS A 141 8.91 -17.39 -5.05
N ASP A 142 9.49 -18.48 -4.56
CA ASP A 142 8.88 -19.80 -4.70
C ASP A 142 7.74 -20.03 -3.68
N ASN A 143 7.76 -19.29 -2.57
CA ASN A 143 6.77 -19.33 -1.52
C ASN A 143 6.52 -17.92 -0.95
N LYS A 144 5.41 -17.74 -0.23
CA LYS A 144 5.04 -16.46 0.38
C LYS A 144 5.02 -15.29 -0.63
N LEU A 145 4.38 -15.51 -1.78
CA LEU A 145 4.22 -14.57 -2.90
C LEU A 145 3.53 -13.26 -2.52
N LEU A 146 2.48 -13.31 -1.70
CA LEU A 146 1.64 -12.16 -1.40
C LEU A 146 2.38 -11.18 -0.47
N ASN A 147 2.50 -9.92 -0.88
CA ASN A 147 3.09 -8.85 -0.08
C ASN A 147 1.97 -8.09 0.65
N ASP A 148 1.12 -7.39 -0.10
CA ASP A 148 -0.05 -6.68 0.41
C ASP A 148 -1.35 -7.35 -0.03
N ALA A 149 -2.33 -7.41 0.87
CA ALA A 149 -3.72 -7.77 0.59
C ALA A 149 -4.61 -7.18 1.68
N TRP A 150 -5.02 -5.94 1.51
CA TRP A 150 -5.77 -5.23 2.55
C TRP A 150 -6.88 -4.36 1.99
N ILE A 151 -7.85 -4.08 2.86
CA ILE A 151 -8.90 -3.08 2.70
C ILE A 151 -8.64 -1.98 3.72
N LYS A 152 -8.76 -0.72 3.32
CA LYS A 152 -8.61 0.46 4.18
C LYS A 152 -9.86 1.32 4.14
N LEU A 153 -10.38 1.64 5.32
CA LEU A 153 -11.54 2.49 5.55
C LEU A 153 -11.06 3.85 6.04
N THR A 154 -11.49 4.93 5.39
CA THR A 154 -11.03 6.31 5.70
C THR A 154 -12.21 7.24 6.01
N TYR A 155 -13.23 6.73 6.72
CA TYR A 155 -14.43 7.50 7.08
C TYR A 155 -14.19 8.55 8.18
N LEU A 156 -13.17 8.36 9.02
CA LEU A 156 -12.89 9.26 10.13
C LEU A 156 -11.71 10.18 9.78
N PRO A 157 -11.78 11.49 10.10
CA PRO A 157 -10.73 12.44 9.73
C PRO A 157 -9.40 12.20 10.45
N LYS A 158 -9.42 11.48 11.58
CA LYS A 158 -8.25 11.27 12.46
C LYS A 158 -7.94 9.78 12.69
N ALA A 159 -8.56 8.88 11.92
CA ALA A 159 -8.34 7.44 12.03
C ALA A 159 -8.71 6.75 10.71
N ASN A 160 -7.76 6.00 10.17
CA ASN A 160 -8.01 5.05 9.09
C ASN A 160 -7.93 3.65 9.66
N ILE A 161 -8.80 2.75 9.22
CA ILE A 161 -8.81 1.34 9.66
C ILE A 161 -8.36 0.48 8.49
N THR A 162 -7.27 -0.27 8.65
CA THR A 162 -6.77 -1.22 7.65
C THR A 162 -6.97 -2.63 8.16
N VAL A 163 -7.49 -3.54 7.33
CA VAL A 163 -7.68 -4.95 7.66
C VAL A 163 -7.11 -5.82 6.53
N GLY A 164 -6.36 -6.85 6.88
CA GLY A 164 -5.76 -7.79 5.92
C GLY A 164 -4.28 -7.99 6.16
N GLN A 165 -3.52 -8.32 5.11
CA GLN A 165 -2.05 -8.36 5.14
C GLN A 165 -1.48 -7.04 4.66
N PHE A 166 -0.67 -6.39 5.48
CA PHE A 166 -0.09 -5.07 5.17
C PHE A 166 1.30 -4.95 5.78
N LYS A 167 2.06 -3.93 5.35
CA LYS A 167 3.29 -3.57 6.04
C LYS A 167 3.01 -3.07 7.45
N ILE A 168 3.55 -3.73 8.46
CA ILE A 168 3.31 -3.32 9.84
C ILE A 168 4.02 -2.00 10.14
N PRO A 169 3.47 -1.12 10.99
CA PRO A 169 4.02 0.21 11.22
C PRO A 169 5.20 0.12 12.20
N TYR A 170 6.32 -0.49 11.80
CA TYR A 170 7.46 -0.73 12.69
C TYR A 170 8.77 -0.09 12.21
N SER A 171 9.32 -0.46 11.03
CA SER A 171 10.59 0.12 10.53
C SER A 171 10.38 1.03 9.32
N GLU A 172 11.03 2.19 9.27
CA GLU A 172 10.93 3.09 8.10
C GLU A 172 11.55 2.46 6.84
N GLU A 173 12.65 1.71 6.98
CA GLU A 173 13.28 1.03 5.83
C GLU A 173 12.40 -0.10 5.28
N TYR A 174 11.69 -0.82 6.16
CA TYR A 174 10.68 -1.79 5.71
C TYR A 174 9.42 -1.13 5.15
N LEU A 175 8.93 -0.04 5.74
CA LEU A 175 7.80 0.72 5.21
C LEU A 175 8.10 1.31 3.83
N THR A 176 9.35 1.69 3.58
CA THR A 176 9.82 2.08 2.25
C THR A 176 9.71 0.91 1.26
N SER A 177 9.14 1.17 0.07
CA SER A 177 9.05 0.15 -0.98
C SER A 177 10.45 -0.35 -1.36
N SER A 178 10.61 -1.66 -1.58
CA SER A 178 11.87 -2.25 -2.04
C SER A 178 12.30 -1.78 -3.42
N SER A 179 11.44 -1.09 -4.17
CA SER A 179 11.82 -0.42 -5.42
C SER A 179 12.30 1.02 -5.23
N ALA A 180 12.16 1.55 -4.01
CA ALA A 180 12.47 2.92 -3.61
C ALA A 180 13.59 3.03 -2.56
N ILE A 181 14.08 1.91 -2.01
CA ILE A 181 15.27 1.90 -1.16
C ILE A 181 16.52 2.36 -1.95
N ASP A 182 17.44 3.01 -1.24
CA ASP A 182 18.65 3.60 -1.82
C ASP A 182 19.79 2.59 -1.98
N THR A 183 19.85 1.56 -1.13
CA THR A 183 20.74 0.41 -1.30
C THR A 183 19.98 -0.77 -1.93
N ILE A 184 20.69 -1.70 -2.56
CA ILE A 184 20.10 -2.90 -3.20
C ILE A 184 19.46 -3.82 -2.15
N GLU A 185 20.11 -3.96 -1.00
CA GLU A 185 19.58 -4.68 0.16
C GLU A 185 19.18 -3.71 1.27
N ARG A 186 18.25 -4.17 2.11
CA ARG A 186 17.95 -3.48 3.37
C ARG A 186 19.07 -3.70 4.36
N SER A 187 18.99 -2.99 5.48
CA SER A 187 20.01 -3.06 6.50
C SER A 187 19.94 -4.34 7.31
N LEU A 188 21.12 -4.90 7.62
CA LEU A 188 21.25 -6.11 8.41
C LEU A 188 20.43 -6.10 9.72
N PRO A 189 20.49 -5.07 10.58
CA PRO A 189 19.67 -5.04 11.80
C PRO A 189 18.15 -5.01 11.52
N VAL A 190 17.72 -4.38 10.42
CA VAL A 190 16.31 -4.34 10.01
C VAL A 190 15.89 -5.73 9.53
N ASP A 191 16.66 -6.35 8.63
CA ASP A 191 16.36 -7.69 8.11
C ASP A 191 16.39 -8.79 9.20
N SER A 192 17.18 -8.59 10.25
CA SER A 192 17.28 -9.54 11.36
C SER A 192 16.19 -9.38 12.43
N MET A 193 15.75 -8.15 12.71
CA MET A 193 14.90 -7.86 13.87
C MET A 193 13.53 -7.27 13.54
N ALA A 194 13.26 -6.77 12.35
CA ALA A 194 11.96 -6.22 12.01
C ALA A 194 11.14 -7.20 11.15
N THR A 195 9.82 -7.08 11.22
CA THR A 195 8.91 -7.85 10.37
C THR A 195 8.35 -6.90 9.31
N GLU A 196 8.48 -7.23 8.02
CA GLU A 196 8.03 -6.32 6.96
C GLU A 196 6.50 -6.28 6.84
N PHE A 197 5.85 -7.44 6.86
CA PHE A 197 4.43 -7.62 6.58
C PHE A 197 3.81 -8.61 7.57
N ASP A 198 2.56 -8.38 7.95
CA ASP A 198 1.76 -9.32 8.74
C ASP A 198 0.26 -9.12 8.49
N ARG A 199 -0.55 -10.05 8.99
CA ARG A 199 -2.01 -10.04 8.92
C ARG A 199 -2.62 -9.55 10.21
N GLY A 200 -3.57 -8.63 10.11
CA GLY A 200 -4.27 -8.12 11.27
C GLY A 200 -5.15 -6.92 10.97
N ILE A 201 -5.22 -6.03 11.96
CA ILE A 201 -5.95 -4.77 11.91
C ILE A 201 -5.01 -3.64 12.34
N MET A 202 -5.04 -2.52 11.63
CA MET A 202 -4.26 -1.32 11.97
C MET A 202 -5.16 -0.09 12.00
N VAL A 203 -4.95 0.79 12.98
CA VAL A 203 -5.51 2.13 13.02
C VAL A 203 -4.37 3.14 12.88
N ASP A 204 -4.45 4.03 11.89
CA ASP A 204 -3.42 5.04 11.65
C ASP A 204 -3.96 6.38 11.16
N ALA A 205 -3.25 7.47 11.45
CA ALA A 205 -3.56 8.77 10.88
C ALA A 205 -2.38 9.75 10.91
N ASN A 206 -2.41 10.68 9.95
CA ASN A 206 -1.61 11.90 10.01
C ASN A 206 -2.47 13.02 10.64
N LEU A 207 -1.92 13.70 11.63
CA LEU A 207 -2.54 14.81 12.35
C LEU A 207 -1.72 16.09 12.15
N PHE A 208 -2.33 17.23 12.50
CA PHE A 208 -1.67 18.55 12.49
C PHE A 208 -0.94 18.83 11.17
N GLU A 209 -1.64 18.67 10.04
CA GLU A 209 -1.07 18.87 8.70
C GLU A 209 0.20 18.03 8.45
N LYS A 210 0.18 16.75 8.88
CA LYS A 210 1.29 15.80 8.74
C LYS A 210 2.53 16.12 9.59
N ARG A 211 2.41 16.94 10.64
CA ARG A 211 3.49 17.12 11.64
C ARG A 211 3.59 15.97 12.64
N PHE A 212 2.52 15.20 12.76
CA PHE A 212 2.42 14.04 13.64
C PHE A 212 1.74 12.89 12.91
N TYR A 213 2.29 11.69 13.04
CA TYR A 213 1.65 10.45 12.62
C TYR A 213 1.67 9.46 13.77
N TYR A 214 0.58 8.70 13.89
CA TYR A 214 0.54 7.52 14.74
C TYR A 214 0.00 6.32 13.95
N GLY A 215 0.45 5.14 14.33
CA GLY A 215 -0.09 3.86 13.88
C GLY A 215 -0.08 2.86 15.02
N VAL A 216 -1.19 2.15 15.20
CA VAL A 216 -1.33 1.04 16.15
C VAL A 216 -1.88 -0.15 15.40
N ALA A 217 -1.24 -1.31 15.52
CA ALA A 217 -1.68 -2.54 14.86
C ALA A 217 -1.75 -3.72 15.82
N LEU A 218 -2.74 -4.58 15.62
CA LEU A 218 -2.86 -5.89 16.24
C LEU A 218 -2.73 -6.93 15.12
N VAL A 219 -1.71 -7.78 15.18
CA VAL A 219 -1.37 -8.74 14.11
C VAL A 219 -1.07 -10.12 14.67
N ASN A 220 -0.96 -11.12 13.80
CA ASN A 220 -0.65 -12.49 14.21
C ASN A 220 0.76 -12.64 14.81
N GLY A 221 1.75 -11.88 14.33
CA GLY A 221 3.14 -11.92 14.83
C GLY A 221 4.03 -12.89 14.05
N THR A 222 3.44 -13.73 13.19
CA THR A 222 4.11 -14.78 12.40
C THR A 222 4.66 -14.28 11.05
N GLY A 223 4.36 -13.04 10.67
CA GLY A 223 4.76 -12.45 9.40
C GLY A 223 3.95 -12.91 8.18
N LYS A 224 4.31 -12.42 6.99
CA LYS A 224 3.53 -12.64 5.76
C LYS A 224 3.26 -14.12 5.45
N ASN A 225 2.08 -14.39 4.93
CA ASN A 225 1.69 -15.67 4.34
C ASN A 225 1.89 -16.87 5.26
N THR A 226 1.83 -16.63 6.57
CA THR A 226 2.07 -17.64 7.59
C THR A 226 0.88 -17.65 8.52
N SER A 227 0.20 -18.79 8.64
CA SER A 227 -0.89 -19.00 9.61
C SER A 227 -0.40 -18.71 11.01
N ASP A 228 -1.30 -18.15 11.82
CA ASP A 228 -1.03 -17.96 13.22
C ASP A 228 -0.71 -19.31 13.87
N ASP A 229 0.29 -19.32 14.73
CA ASP A 229 0.79 -20.51 15.41
C ASP A 229 0.52 -20.50 16.92
N ASN A 230 -0.08 -19.44 17.45
CA ASN A 230 -0.41 -19.31 18.87
C ASN A 230 -1.71 -18.53 19.11
N SER A 231 -2.11 -18.37 20.37
CA SER A 231 -3.30 -17.59 20.75
C SER A 231 -3.02 -16.12 21.03
N SER A 232 -1.75 -15.76 21.24
CA SER A 232 -1.32 -14.37 21.43
C SER A 232 -1.35 -13.59 20.12
N LYS A 233 -1.39 -12.27 20.21
CA LYS A 233 -1.27 -11.37 19.07
C LYS A 233 -0.14 -10.40 19.35
N ASP A 234 0.52 -9.97 18.30
CA ASP A 234 1.49 -8.90 18.39
C ASP A 234 0.77 -7.55 18.37
N VAL A 235 1.13 -6.70 19.32
CA VAL A 235 0.73 -5.29 19.37
C VAL A 235 1.90 -4.45 18.89
N ILE A 236 1.66 -3.60 17.90
CA ILE A 236 2.64 -2.66 17.35
C ILE A 236 2.15 -1.24 17.56
N GLY A 237 3.05 -0.35 17.99
CA GLY A 237 2.82 1.08 18.06
C GLY A 237 3.95 1.84 17.37
N ARG A 238 3.60 2.89 16.63
CA ARG A 238 4.55 3.83 16.01
C ARG A 238 4.06 5.25 16.12
N ILE A 239 4.99 6.14 16.45
CA ILE A 239 4.82 7.58 16.42
C ILE A 239 5.89 8.17 15.52
N VAL A 240 5.52 9.11 14.65
CA VAL A 240 6.45 9.86 13.80
C VAL A 240 6.18 11.35 13.95
N LEU A 241 7.25 12.12 14.19
CA LEU A 241 7.23 13.57 14.32
C LEU A 241 7.98 14.21 13.15
N THR A 242 7.36 15.19 12.53
CA THR A 242 7.89 15.98 11.42
C THR A 242 7.60 17.46 11.71
N PRO A 243 8.19 18.01 12.79
CA PRO A 243 7.73 19.26 13.40
C PRO A 243 7.77 20.46 12.45
N PHE A 244 8.76 20.48 11.55
CA PHE A 244 9.02 21.59 10.64
C PHE A 244 8.53 21.33 9.20
N ALA A 245 7.75 20.28 8.96
CA ALA A 245 7.36 19.88 7.59
C ALA A 245 6.63 20.98 6.78
N ASN A 246 5.98 21.93 7.46
CA ASN A 246 5.25 23.02 6.81
C ASN A 246 6.09 24.31 6.67
N GLU A 247 7.31 24.33 7.19
CA GLU A 247 8.24 25.47 7.14
C GLU A 247 9.17 25.32 5.93
N LYS A 248 8.62 25.44 4.71
CA LYS A 248 9.32 25.07 3.46
C LYS A 248 10.69 25.73 3.24
N ASP A 249 10.91 26.92 3.79
CA ASP A 249 12.18 27.67 3.66
C ASP A 249 13.18 27.36 4.78
N SER A 250 12.75 26.63 5.83
CA SER A 250 13.59 26.24 6.95
C SER A 250 14.50 25.08 6.55
N ALA A 251 15.78 25.17 6.93
CA ALA A 251 16.70 24.04 6.84
C ALA A 251 16.22 22.83 7.66
N LEU A 252 15.38 23.04 8.68
CA LEU A 252 14.87 21.96 9.53
C LEU A 252 13.67 21.21 8.93
N SER A 253 13.10 21.69 7.82
CA SER A 253 11.89 21.14 7.20
C SER A 253 11.99 19.67 6.78
N GLY A 254 13.22 19.20 6.55
CA GLY A 254 13.52 17.80 6.22
C GLY A 254 13.57 16.84 7.41
N LEU A 255 13.49 17.33 8.65
CA LEU A 255 13.64 16.49 9.85
C LEU A 255 12.40 15.66 10.14
N LYS A 256 12.63 14.36 10.34
CA LYS A 256 11.67 13.35 10.77
C LYS A 256 12.28 12.53 11.90
N PHE A 257 11.52 12.34 12.97
CA PHE A 257 11.84 11.46 14.09
C PHE A 257 10.78 10.37 14.19
N GLY A 258 11.16 9.15 14.55
CA GLY A 258 10.22 8.04 14.75
C GLY A 258 10.57 7.21 15.97
N LEU A 259 9.55 6.72 16.66
CA LEU A 259 9.66 5.76 17.76
C LEU A 259 8.68 4.62 17.52
N ASN A 260 9.14 3.40 17.75
CA ASN A 260 8.41 2.18 17.42
C ASN A 260 8.52 1.19 18.56
N TYR A 261 7.44 0.44 18.77
CA TYR A 261 7.34 -0.61 19.78
C TYR A 261 6.56 -1.79 19.19
N GLN A 262 7.01 -3.01 19.45
CA GLN A 262 6.29 -4.23 19.11
C GLN A 262 6.42 -5.22 20.26
N THR A 263 5.33 -5.83 20.70
CA THR A 263 5.36 -6.88 21.72
C THR A 263 4.38 -8.00 21.40
N GLY A 264 4.73 -9.23 21.75
CA GLY A 264 3.88 -10.41 21.60
C GLY A 264 4.65 -11.70 21.87
N THR A 265 3.93 -12.80 21.99
CA THR A 265 4.51 -14.13 22.25
C THR A 265 4.87 -14.83 20.94
N GLN A 266 6.04 -15.45 20.87
CA GLN A 266 6.54 -16.16 19.70
C GLN A 266 6.80 -17.63 20.03
N ASN A 267 6.40 -18.55 19.13
CA ASN A 267 6.78 -19.94 19.20
C ASN A 267 8.06 -20.17 18.39
N LYS A 268 9.07 -20.83 18.97
CA LYS A 268 10.30 -21.19 18.23
C LYS A 268 10.17 -22.48 17.41
N TYR A 269 9.21 -23.36 17.75
CA TYR A 269 9.02 -24.66 17.10
C TYR A 269 7.54 -25.06 17.08
N THR A 270 7.14 -25.89 16.12
CA THR A 270 5.77 -26.40 15.92
C THR A 270 5.23 -27.29 17.05
N ASN A 271 6.03 -27.55 18.09
CA ASN A 271 5.56 -28.13 19.34
C ASN A 271 5.23 -26.99 20.31
N ARG A 272 3.96 -26.88 20.70
CA ARG A 272 3.29 -25.83 21.51
C ARG A 272 3.89 -25.55 22.92
N THR A 273 5.18 -25.79 23.14
CA THR A 273 5.79 -25.91 24.47
C THR A 273 7.05 -25.06 24.68
N ARG A 274 7.50 -24.31 23.67
CA ARG A 274 8.57 -23.30 23.77
C ARG A 274 8.09 -21.95 23.22
N GLY A 275 7.64 -21.07 24.11
CA GLY A 275 7.25 -19.70 23.81
C GLY A 275 8.24 -18.70 24.42
N TYR A 276 8.46 -17.58 23.75
CA TYR A 276 9.15 -16.41 24.31
C TYR A 276 8.23 -15.21 24.22
N ASP A 277 8.32 -14.33 25.21
CA ASP A 277 7.76 -13.00 25.06
C ASP A 277 8.80 -12.13 24.36
N ARG A 278 8.45 -11.68 23.16
CA ARG A 278 9.29 -10.82 22.34
C ARG A 278 8.86 -9.39 22.57
N THR A 279 9.83 -8.53 22.86
CA THR A 279 9.64 -7.08 22.84
C THR A 279 10.68 -6.45 21.93
N ARG A 280 10.26 -5.47 21.12
CA ARG A 280 11.13 -4.74 20.21
C ARG A 280 10.92 -3.26 20.33
N TYR A 281 12.03 -2.53 20.26
CA TYR A 281 12.06 -1.08 20.27
C TYR A 281 12.78 -0.60 19.01
N GLY A 282 12.31 0.52 18.45
CA GLY A 282 12.96 1.15 17.31
C GLY A 282 12.95 2.66 17.43
N ALA A 283 14.04 3.30 16.99
CA ALA A 283 14.15 4.75 16.89
C ALA A 283 14.69 5.14 15.51
N LEU A 284 14.07 6.14 14.89
CA LEU A 284 14.41 6.66 13.56
C LEU A 284 14.78 8.14 13.68
N VAL A 285 15.86 8.52 13.02
CA VAL A 285 16.11 9.90 12.61
C VAL A 285 16.31 9.93 11.10
N LYS A 286 15.55 10.77 10.42
CA LYS A 286 15.69 11.01 8.99
C LYS A 286 15.74 12.50 8.73
N TYR A 287 16.66 12.90 7.86
CA TYR A 287 16.79 14.27 7.37
C TYR A 287 16.86 14.23 5.85
N GLU A 288 15.87 14.82 5.18
CA GLU A 288 15.80 14.87 3.72
C GLU A 288 15.50 16.28 3.25
N ILE A 289 16.47 16.92 2.58
CA ILE A 289 16.32 18.27 2.04
C ILE A 289 16.90 18.33 0.62
N LYS A 290 16.07 18.76 -0.34
CA LYS A 290 16.45 18.85 -1.76
C LYS A 290 17.07 17.53 -2.27
N ASN A 291 18.38 17.54 -2.51
CA ASN A 291 19.12 16.41 -3.07
C ASN A 291 19.80 15.55 -2.00
N PHE A 292 19.79 15.97 -0.73
CA PHE A 292 20.52 15.32 0.34
C PHE A 292 19.58 14.54 1.25
N LYS A 293 19.99 13.32 1.61
CA LYS A 293 19.27 12.49 2.58
C LYS A 293 20.25 11.83 3.53
N ILE A 294 19.96 11.93 4.83
CA ILE A 294 20.48 11.06 5.87
C ILE A 294 19.30 10.29 6.48
N GLN A 295 19.51 9.01 6.76
CA GLN A 295 18.54 8.18 7.48
C GLN A 295 19.30 7.23 8.41
N THR A 296 18.88 7.17 9.67
CA THR A 296 19.42 6.22 10.64
C THR A 296 18.29 5.60 11.44
N GLU A 297 18.40 4.30 11.69
CA GLU A 297 17.45 3.57 12.52
C GLU A 297 18.23 2.68 13.49
N TYR A 298 17.87 2.73 14.77
CA TYR A 298 18.34 1.83 15.82
C TYR A 298 17.21 0.88 16.20
N LEU A 299 17.53 -0.39 16.39
CA LEU A 299 16.60 -1.43 16.80
C LEU A 299 17.18 -2.20 17.98
N LYS A 300 16.33 -2.54 18.95
CA LYS A 300 16.62 -3.49 20.04
C LYS A 300 15.49 -4.52 20.10
N GLN A 301 15.83 -5.76 20.40
CA GLN A 301 14.90 -6.88 20.54
C GLN A 301 15.28 -7.71 21.75
N ASP A 302 14.32 -7.96 22.62
CA ASP A 302 14.45 -8.80 23.80
C ASP A 302 13.53 -10.03 23.63
N TYR A 303 14.10 -11.22 23.78
CA TYR A 303 13.37 -12.47 23.92
C TYR A 303 13.48 -12.94 25.35
N ASN A 304 12.41 -12.76 26.12
CA ASN A 304 12.34 -13.20 27.51
C ASN A 304 11.62 -14.54 27.62
N HIS A 305 11.92 -15.29 28.67
CA HIS A 305 11.21 -16.53 28.96
C HIS A 305 9.72 -16.26 29.17
N ASN A 306 8.86 -16.95 28.42
CA ASN A 306 7.43 -16.94 28.70
C ASN A 306 7.14 -17.91 29.86
N PRO A 307 6.56 -17.45 30.98
CA PRO A 307 6.34 -18.27 32.18
C PRO A 307 5.36 -19.45 31.96
N ASP A 308 4.51 -19.36 30.93
CA ASP A 308 3.59 -20.44 30.54
C ASP A 308 4.26 -21.49 29.64
N ALA A 309 5.52 -21.27 29.21
CA ALA A 309 6.27 -22.23 28.41
C ALA A 309 6.84 -23.35 29.27
N THR A 310 6.55 -24.60 28.89
CA THR A 310 7.00 -25.80 29.63
C THR A 310 8.52 -26.03 29.64
N LYS A 311 9.27 -25.31 28.79
CA LYS A 311 10.73 -25.35 28.76
C LYS A 311 11.27 -23.92 28.68
N PRO A 312 12.04 -23.46 29.69
CA PRO A 312 12.77 -22.23 29.57
C PRO A 312 13.88 -22.38 28.54
N ASP A 313 13.97 -21.43 27.64
CA ASP A 313 15.13 -21.24 26.80
C ASP A 313 15.90 -20.00 27.30
N ALA A 314 17.14 -19.83 26.83
CA ALA A 314 17.97 -18.67 27.17
C ALA A 314 17.33 -17.36 26.68
N GLU A 315 17.38 -16.32 27.51
CA GLU A 315 17.03 -14.96 27.11
C GLU A 315 18.05 -14.45 26.10
N ILE A 316 17.56 -13.80 25.06
CA ILE A 316 18.41 -13.27 23.98
C ILE A 316 18.08 -11.79 23.83
N GLU A 317 19.09 -10.94 23.97
CA GLU A 317 18.99 -9.52 23.68
C GLU A 317 19.78 -9.21 22.40
N SER A 318 19.11 -8.82 21.33
CA SER A 318 19.75 -8.41 20.08
C SER A 318 19.64 -6.89 19.91
N ASN A 319 20.63 -6.27 19.29
CA ASN A 319 20.53 -4.87 18.91
C ASN A 319 21.27 -4.57 17.60
N GLY A 320 21.03 -3.39 17.04
CA GLY A 320 21.81 -2.93 15.90
C GLY A 320 21.25 -1.66 15.31
N TRP A 321 22.03 -1.06 14.41
CA TRP A 321 21.66 0.20 13.77
C TRP A 321 22.30 0.34 12.40
N TYR A 322 21.76 1.25 11.61
CA TYR A 322 22.43 1.71 10.40
C TYR A 322 22.40 3.23 10.28
N ALA A 323 23.35 3.79 9.55
CA ALA A 323 23.30 5.15 9.02
C ALA A 323 23.53 5.12 7.52
N LEU A 324 22.61 5.73 6.79
CA LEU A 324 22.58 5.85 5.35
C LEU A 324 22.68 7.33 4.97
N MET A 325 23.54 7.63 3.99
CA MET A 325 23.68 8.95 3.39
C MET A 325 23.61 8.85 1.87
N THR A 326 22.89 9.78 1.24
CA THR A 326 22.82 9.89 -0.21
C THR A 326 22.85 11.35 -0.65
N TYR A 327 23.34 11.61 -1.85
CA TYR A 327 23.20 12.89 -2.52
C TYR A 327 22.83 12.70 -3.98
N THR A 328 21.73 13.28 -4.43
CA THR A 328 21.24 13.16 -5.81
C THR A 328 21.82 14.26 -6.69
N PHE A 329 22.66 13.89 -7.66
CA PHE A 329 23.18 14.79 -8.69
C PHE A 329 22.25 14.77 -9.90
N PRO A 330 21.43 15.81 -10.13
CA PRO A 330 20.62 15.91 -11.33
C PRO A 330 21.52 16.01 -12.58
N MET A 331 21.10 15.36 -13.65
CA MET A 331 21.74 15.36 -14.96
C MET A 331 20.76 15.84 -16.04
N ARG A 332 21.24 15.93 -17.28
CA ARG A 332 20.40 16.30 -18.42
C ARG A 332 19.26 15.29 -18.62
N ASN A 333 18.18 15.76 -19.22
CA ASN A 333 17.02 14.94 -19.62
C ASN A 333 16.34 14.19 -18.47
N GLY A 334 16.40 14.73 -17.25
CA GLY A 334 15.75 14.13 -16.08
C GLY A 334 16.46 12.92 -15.49
N MET A 335 17.63 12.55 -16.02
CA MET A 335 18.52 11.57 -15.41
C MET A 335 19.09 12.10 -14.10
N ASN A 336 19.49 11.21 -13.20
CA ASN A 336 20.34 11.58 -12.07
C ASN A 336 21.25 10.43 -11.64
N ILE A 337 22.35 10.78 -10.99
CA ILE A 337 23.22 9.82 -10.30
C ILE A 337 23.17 10.15 -8.82
N GLN A 338 23.04 9.13 -7.99
CA GLN A 338 22.99 9.25 -6.55
C GLN A 338 24.00 8.26 -5.95
N PRO A 339 25.20 8.71 -5.56
CA PRO A 339 26.05 7.93 -4.67
C PRO A 339 25.37 7.69 -3.33
N VAL A 340 25.68 6.54 -2.76
CA VAL A 340 25.10 6.01 -1.52
C VAL A 340 26.23 5.49 -0.66
N LEU A 341 26.22 5.88 0.62
CA LEU A 341 27.07 5.33 1.66
C LEU A 341 26.18 4.82 2.78
N LYS A 342 26.38 3.58 3.22
CA LYS A 342 25.66 3.01 4.36
C LYS A 342 26.62 2.28 5.28
N TYR A 343 26.57 2.55 6.57
CA TYR A 343 27.24 1.75 7.60
C TYR A 343 26.18 1.12 8.49
N GLU A 344 26.33 -0.16 8.81
CA GLU A 344 25.38 -0.91 9.62
C GLU A 344 26.08 -1.89 10.55
N THR A 345 25.51 -2.08 11.73
CA THR A 345 25.95 -3.06 12.73
C THR A 345 24.76 -3.86 13.24
N TYR A 346 25.01 -5.11 13.60
CA TYR A 346 24.03 -6.00 14.22
C TYR A 346 24.73 -6.95 15.19
N ASP A 347 24.30 -6.90 16.44
CA ASP A 347 24.64 -7.86 17.46
C ASP A 347 23.44 -8.81 17.69
N PRO A 348 23.57 -10.10 17.33
CA PRO A 348 22.47 -11.05 17.47
C PRO A 348 22.21 -11.45 18.93
N ASP A 349 23.16 -11.29 19.84
CA ASP A 349 23.02 -11.64 21.25
C ASP A 349 24.08 -10.90 22.09
N ASN A 350 23.66 -9.84 22.79
CA ASN A 350 24.52 -9.00 23.62
C ASN A 350 25.13 -9.75 24.82
N ASN A 351 24.64 -10.96 25.13
CA ASN A 351 25.19 -11.82 26.17
C ASN A 351 26.38 -12.65 25.67
N VAL A 352 26.64 -12.66 24.36
CA VAL A 352 27.75 -13.39 23.75
C VAL A 352 28.79 -12.38 23.26
N GLU A 353 29.97 -12.40 23.87
CA GLU A 353 31.07 -11.59 23.37
C GLU A 353 31.46 -12.01 21.94
N THR A 354 31.88 -11.04 21.12
CA THR A 354 32.54 -11.26 19.81
C THR A 354 31.68 -11.93 18.73
N ASN A 355 30.40 -11.54 18.63
CA ASN A 355 29.45 -12.01 17.61
C ASN A 355 28.87 -10.86 16.74
N THR A 356 29.33 -9.62 16.96
CA THR A 356 28.83 -8.43 16.25
C THR A 356 29.23 -8.47 14.78
N GLN A 357 28.28 -8.12 13.92
CA GLN A 357 28.46 -8.05 12.47
C GLN A 357 28.40 -6.60 12.03
N SER A 358 29.27 -6.20 11.12
CA SER A 358 29.28 -4.86 10.54
C SER A 358 29.42 -4.89 9.02
N ILE A 359 28.72 -3.99 8.35
CA ILE A 359 28.77 -3.87 6.89
C ILE A 359 28.90 -2.40 6.50
N THR A 360 29.85 -2.10 5.63
CA THR A 360 29.97 -0.80 4.96
C THR A 360 29.62 -0.97 3.49
N THR A 361 28.57 -0.28 3.04
CA THR A 361 28.11 -0.29 1.65
C THR A 361 28.51 0.99 0.95
N PHE A 362 29.25 0.87 -0.14
CA PHE A 362 29.50 1.93 -1.10
C PHE A 362 28.69 1.64 -2.35
N GLY A 363 27.90 2.60 -2.81
CA GLY A 363 27.00 2.36 -3.93
C GLY A 363 26.75 3.57 -4.80
N VAL A 364 26.22 3.30 -5.99
CA VAL A 364 25.75 4.31 -6.93
C VAL A 364 24.43 3.86 -7.53
N ASN A 365 23.43 4.73 -7.47
CA ASN A 365 22.19 4.62 -8.21
C ASN A 365 22.24 5.53 -9.44
N TRP A 366 22.07 4.99 -10.63
CA TRP A 366 21.86 5.73 -11.86
C TRP A 366 20.38 5.62 -12.26
N ASN A 367 19.64 6.70 -12.03
CA ASN A 367 18.25 6.80 -12.44
C ASN A 367 18.20 7.35 -13.87
N ILE A 368 17.97 6.45 -14.84
CA ILE A 368 17.92 6.77 -16.27
C ILE A 368 16.64 7.56 -16.60
N ASN A 369 15.54 7.20 -15.94
CA ASN A 369 14.28 7.94 -15.96
C ASN A 369 13.47 7.57 -14.70
N LYS A 370 12.20 7.98 -14.62
CA LYS A 370 11.34 7.68 -13.46
C LYS A 370 11.05 6.18 -13.27
N ALA A 371 11.11 5.39 -14.33
CA ALA A 371 10.83 3.96 -14.34
C ALA A 371 12.09 3.10 -14.22
N THR A 372 13.20 3.52 -14.83
CA THR A 372 14.41 2.72 -14.99
C THR A 372 15.53 3.20 -14.07
N LYS A 373 16.00 2.31 -13.19
CA LYS A 373 17.12 2.52 -12.28
C LYS A 373 18.15 1.41 -12.43
N PHE A 374 19.40 1.76 -12.64
CA PHE A 374 20.53 0.85 -12.45
C PHE A 374 21.20 1.17 -11.12
N SER A 375 21.55 0.16 -10.34
CA SER A 375 22.20 0.30 -9.04
C SER A 375 23.41 -0.63 -8.98
N THR A 376 24.52 -0.16 -8.41
CA THR A 376 25.65 -1.03 -8.05
C THR A 376 26.07 -0.76 -6.60
N ASN A 377 26.31 -1.79 -5.81
CA ASN A 377 26.72 -1.71 -4.41
C ASN A 377 27.89 -2.67 -4.17
N TYR A 378 28.98 -2.17 -3.60
CA TYR A 378 30.01 -2.96 -2.96
C TYR A 378 29.77 -2.96 -1.45
N ARG A 379 29.72 -4.14 -0.84
CA ARG A 379 29.51 -4.32 0.59
C ARG A 379 30.75 -4.96 1.19
N TRP A 380 31.45 -4.18 2.00
CA TRP A 380 32.52 -4.68 2.84
C TRP A 380 31.95 -5.17 4.16
N ARG A 381 32.04 -6.47 4.42
CA ARG A 381 31.49 -7.12 5.60
C ARG A 381 32.61 -7.60 6.52
N ASN A 382 32.45 -7.30 7.82
CA ASN A 382 33.29 -7.80 8.89
C ASN A 382 32.37 -8.44 9.95
N ASP A 383 32.42 -9.76 10.04
CA ASP A 383 31.70 -10.54 11.04
C ASP A 383 32.68 -10.99 12.12
N ASP A 384 32.45 -10.61 13.37
CA ASP A 384 33.14 -11.22 14.50
C ASP A 384 32.51 -12.59 14.81
N ARG A 385 33.34 -13.62 14.93
CA ARG A 385 32.93 -15.02 15.14
C ARG A 385 33.77 -15.67 16.23
N GLY A 386 33.64 -15.20 17.46
CA GLY A 386 34.42 -15.72 18.58
C GLY A 386 35.83 -15.14 18.63
N GLY A 387 36.00 -13.86 18.31
CA GLY A 387 37.28 -13.14 18.32
C GLY A 387 38.14 -13.34 17.08
N LYS A 388 37.60 -14.04 16.06
CA LYS A 388 38.18 -14.14 14.72
C LYS A 388 37.28 -13.39 13.75
N THR A 389 37.74 -12.23 13.29
CA THR A 389 37.06 -11.54 12.19
C THR A 389 37.15 -12.39 10.94
N ALA A 390 36.00 -12.76 10.37
CA ALA A 390 35.98 -13.42 9.07
C ALA A 390 36.45 -12.41 8.01
N THR A 391 37.71 -12.53 7.59
CA THR A 391 38.28 -11.75 6.48
C THR A 391 37.83 -12.37 5.16
N ASN A 392 37.45 -11.53 4.19
CA ASN A 392 36.96 -11.90 2.84
C ASN A 392 35.48 -12.32 2.82
N MET A 393 34.62 -11.42 3.31
CA MET A 393 33.17 -11.58 3.26
C MET A 393 32.49 -10.52 2.38
N ASN A 394 33.22 -9.99 1.40
CA ASN A 394 32.73 -8.90 0.58
C ASN A 394 31.74 -9.37 -0.48
N GLU A 395 30.84 -8.47 -0.85
CA GLU A 395 29.81 -8.72 -1.84
C GLU A 395 29.76 -7.57 -2.84
N TRP A 396 29.57 -7.89 -4.11
CA TRP A 396 29.29 -6.91 -5.15
C TRP A 396 27.96 -7.22 -5.81
N PHE A 397 27.08 -6.23 -5.88
CA PHE A 397 25.75 -6.36 -6.45
C PHE A 397 25.51 -5.33 -7.53
N SER A 398 25.07 -5.79 -8.69
CA SER A 398 24.60 -4.92 -9.79
C SER A 398 23.15 -5.26 -10.09
N GLN A 399 22.26 -4.27 -10.08
CA GLN A 399 20.82 -4.46 -10.24
C GLN A 399 20.25 -3.49 -11.27
N LEU A 400 19.49 -4.02 -12.25
CA LEU A 400 18.64 -3.24 -13.12
C LEU A 400 17.19 -3.38 -12.66
N GLN A 401 16.53 -2.25 -12.50
CA GLN A 401 15.13 -2.17 -12.11
C GLN A 401 14.31 -1.40 -13.14
N ILE A 402 13.13 -1.94 -13.46
CA ILE A 402 12.11 -1.25 -14.25
C ILE A 402 10.82 -1.23 -13.44
N LYS A 403 10.23 -0.04 -13.25
CA LYS A 403 8.91 0.18 -12.66
C LYS A 403 7.88 0.47 -13.77
N PHE A 404 6.63 0.11 -13.54
CA PHE A 404 5.51 0.44 -14.43
C PHE A 404 4.25 0.72 -13.64
#